data_AF-A0A1V5AYA3-F1
#
_entry.id   AF-A0A1V5AYA3-F1
#
_cell.length_a   1.000
_cell.length_b   1.000
_cell.length_c   1.000
_cell.angle_alpha   90.00
_cell.angle_beta   90.00
_cell.angle_gamma   90.00
#
_symmetry.space_group_name_H-M   'P 1'
#
loop_
_entity.id
_entity.type
_entity.pdbx_description
1 polymer ?
#
loop_
_entity_poly.entity_id
_entity_poly.type
_entity_poly.pdbx_seq_one_letter_code
_entity_poly.pdbx_strand_id
1 'polypeptide(L)'
;MILLAATLLCAALCGAVIAAETASTSQLTVLKEDSGGNLSQMNITPYTAATDFGLDAFSVGAAVKFTPPKPGWKLTGVQVFGWTGLNATSKTLPTPQDFLLEIRDKDLNLLYRMIDTQNAYFTFPNPIIRLLEVPALTMNGDFWVIFYDRGSMVIGAEMMNGTGRSYFFDNRNTSLIGPVEFVSPDTNDSITVNWILRAVGE
;
A
#
# COMPACT_ATOMS: atom_id res chain seq x y z
N MET A 1 80.80 -12.45 -13.13
CA MET A 1 79.87 -12.65 -14.27
C MET A 1 78.47 -12.45 -13.71
N ILE A 2 77.74 -11.34 -13.96
CA ILE A 2 77.17 -10.87 -15.24
C ILE A 2 76.33 -12.03 -15.84
N LEU A 3 75.00 -12.03 -15.99
CA LEU A 3 74.03 -10.98 -16.33
C LEU A 3 72.58 -11.37 -15.95
N LEU A 4 71.71 -10.36 -15.86
CA LEU A 4 70.24 -10.33 -15.85
C LEU A 4 69.52 -11.29 -16.83
N ALA A 5 68.28 -11.68 -16.46
CA ALA A 5 67.12 -11.51 -17.33
C ALA A 5 65.84 -11.31 -16.49
N ALA A 6 65.24 -10.13 -16.64
CA ALA A 6 63.95 -9.71 -16.10
C ALA A 6 62.80 -10.14 -17.03
N THR A 7 61.57 -9.78 -16.63
CA THR A 7 60.26 -9.83 -17.35
C THR A 7 59.41 -11.06 -17.05
N LEU A 8 58.08 -11.01 -16.83
CA LEU A 8 57.10 -9.93 -16.78
C LEU A 8 55.82 -10.44 -16.06
N LEU A 9 55.16 -9.54 -15.31
CA LEU A 9 53.73 -9.40 -14.99
C LEU A 9 52.74 -10.56 -15.29
N CYS A 10 51.90 -10.92 -14.31
CA CYS A 10 50.50 -10.44 -14.28
C CYS A 10 49.79 -10.74 -12.95
N ALA A 11 48.95 -9.79 -12.54
CA ALA A 11 48.26 -9.70 -11.26
C ALA A 11 46.92 -10.45 -11.21
N ALA A 12 46.53 -10.86 -10.01
CA ALA A 12 45.15 -10.85 -9.47
C ALA A 12 45.22 -11.47 -8.05
N LEU A 13 45.56 -10.72 -7.00
CA LEU A 13 44.62 -9.98 -6.14
C LEU A 13 43.14 -10.26 -6.43
N CYS A 14 42.50 -11.03 -5.56
CA CYS A 14 41.49 -10.54 -4.60
C CYS A 14 40.88 -11.75 -3.88
N GLY A 15 41.40 -12.07 -2.71
CA GLY A 15 40.70 -12.95 -1.78
C GLY A 15 39.39 -12.27 -1.38
N ALA A 16 38.27 -12.87 -1.75
CA ALA A 16 36.95 -12.42 -1.35
C ALA A 16 36.85 -12.52 0.18
N VAL A 17 36.98 -11.38 0.85
CA VAL A 17 36.47 -11.22 2.21
C VAL A 17 34.96 -11.24 2.07
N ILE A 18 34.34 -12.39 2.33
CA ILE A 18 32.91 -12.44 2.60
C ILE A 18 32.74 -11.79 3.98
N ALA A 19 32.55 -10.47 3.98
CA ALA A 19 31.92 -9.81 5.10
C ALA A 19 30.51 -10.39 5.17
N ALA A 20 30.27 -11.28 6.13
CA ALA A 20 28.92 -11.59 6.54
C ALA A 20 28.33 -10.27 7.06
N GLU A 21 27.56 -9.59 6.22
CA GLU A 21 26.61 -8.61 6.71
C GLU A 21 25.72 -9.36 7.69
N THR A 22 25.92 -9.12 8.98
CA THR A 22 24.86 -9.31 9.96
C THR A 22 23.74 -8.38 9.55
N ALA A 23 22.88 -8.85 8.65
CA ALA A 23 21.56 -8.32 8.46
C ALA A 23 20.91 -8.37 9.85
N SER A 24 20.92 -7.24 10.53
CA SER A 24 19.90 -6.93 11.52
C SER A 24 18.59 -7.25 10.81
N THR A 25 17.97 -8.37 11.11
CA THR A 25 16.60 -8.66 10.73
C THR A 25 15.74 -7.68 11.48
N SER A 26 15.75 -6.46 10.99
CA SER A 26 14.81 -5.44 11.34
C SER A 26 13.44 -6.06 11.08
N GLN A 27 12.74 -6.35 12.16
CA GLN A 27 11.45 -6.99 12.08
C GLN A 27 10.48 -5.95 11.51
N LEU A 28 10.05 -6.15 10.26
CA LEU A 28 9.03 -5.31 9.65
C LEU A 28 7.81 -5.22 10.55
N THR A 29 7.39 -3.98 10.79
CA THR A 29 6.19 -3.62 11.52
C THR A 29 5.07 -3.30 10.53
N VAL A 30 3.85 -3.72 10.86
CA VAL A 30 2.65 -3.43 10.06
C VAL A 30 1.72 -2.56 10.89
N LEU A 31 1.57 -1.30 10.48
CA LEU A 31 0.62 -0.36 11.08
C LEU A 31 -0.76 -0.61 10.45
N LYS A 32 -1.77 -0.77 11.29
CA LYS A 32 -3.15 -1.07 10.89
C LYS A 32 -4.08 -0.07 11.55
N GLU A 33 -5.03 0.43 10.78
CA GLU A 33 -6.15 1.24 11.31
C GLU A 33 -7.51 0.60 11.01
N ASP A 34 -7.48 -0.64 10.49
CA ASP A 34 -8.53 -1.65 10.63
C ASP A 34 -8.39 -2.39 11.97
N SER A 35 -9.35 -3.25 12.34
CA SER A 35 -9.34 -4.00 13.60
C SER A 35 -8.15 -4.95 13.75
N GLY A 36 -7.43 -5.24 12.66
CA GLY A 36 -6.25 -6.09 12.65
C GLY A 36 -6.51 -7.58 12.87
N GLY A 37 -7.77 -7.96 13.08
CA GLY A 37 -8.25 -9.33 13.22
C GLY A 37 -8.09 -10.19 11.95
N ASN A 38 -8.59 -11.42 12.04
CA ASN A 38 -8.57 -12.35 10.91
C ASN A 38 -9.54 -11.88 9.82
N LEU A 39 -9.05 -11.71 8.59
CA LEU A 39 -9.83 -11.23 7.44
C LEU A 39 -11.09 -12.06 7.18
N SER A 40 -11.06 -13.38 7.44
CA SER A 40 -12.23 -14.25 7.25
C SER A 40 -13.32 -14.08 8.31
N GLN A 41 -13.05 -13.33 9.37
CA GLN A 41 -13.95 -13.07 10.49
C GLN A 41 -14.40 -11.61 10.56
N MET A 42 -13.70 -10.71 9.86
CA MET A 42 -14.07 -9.30 9.74
C MET A 42 -15.35 -9.16 8.91
N ASN A 43 -16.17 -8.18 9.25
CA ASN A 43 -17.29 -7.78 8.39
C ASN A 43 -16.76 -6.86 7.29
N ILE A 44 -16.36 -7.44 6.15
CA ILE A 44 -15.73 -6.71 5.04
C ILE A 44 -16.72 -6.55 3.89
N THR A 45 -16.90 -5.31 3.44
CA THR A 45 -17.65 -4.98 2.23
C THR A 45 -16.67 -4.49 1.15
N PRO A 46 -16.72 -5.03 -0.08
CA PRO A 46 -15.97 -4.46 -1.20
C PRO A 46 -16.50 -3.09 -1.60
N TYR A 47 -15.59 -2.17 -1.94
CA TYR A 47 -15.92 -0.78 -2.28
C TYR A 47 -15.12 -0.30 -3.50
N THR A 48 -15.72 0.57 -4.32
CA THR A 48 -15.03 1.37 -5.34
C THR A 48 -15.52 2.80 -5.23
N ALA A 49 -14.61 3.78 -5.38
CA ALA A 49 -14.99 5.19 -5.37
C ALA A 49 -16.00 5.54 -6.49
N ALA A 50 -16.06 4.72 -7.55
CA ALA A 50 -17.02 4.90 -8.65
C ALA A 50 -18.48 4.80 -8.18
N THR A 51 -18.76 4.11 -7.07
CA THR A 51 -20.12 3.97 -6.52
C THR A 51 -20.68 5.29 -6.02
N ASP A 52 -19.89 6.08 -5.29
CA ASP A 52 -20.37 7.33 -4.67
C ASP A 52 -19.98 8.58 -5.45
N PHE A 53 -18.88 8.54 -6.19
CA PHE A 53 -18.31 9.71 -6.87
C PHE A 53 -18.47 9.63 -8.40
N GLY A 54 -18.97 8.52 -8.96
CA GLY A 54 -19.15 8.38 -10.41
C GLY A 54 -17.86 8.67 -11.20
N LEU A 55 -17.92 9.59 -12.15
CA LEU A 55 -16.73 10.00 -12.93
C LEU A 55 -15.67 10.74 -12.09
N ASP A 56 -16.04 11.32 -10.95
CA ASP A 56 -15.09 11.99 -10.07
C ASP A 56 -14.19 10.99 -9.31
N ALA A 57 -14.54 9.71 -9.32
CA ALA A 57 -13.76 8.63 -8.70
C ALA A 57 -12.32 8.52 -9.21
N PHE A 58 -12.02 9.04 -10.42
CA PHE A 58 -10.65 9.14 -10.91
C PHE A 58 -9.75 10.07 -10.07
N SER A 59 -10.36 10.96 -9.29
CA SER A 59 -9.68 11.93 -8.42
C SER A 59 -9.92 11.69 -6.93
N VAL A 60 -10.71 10.67 -6.57
CA VAL A 60 -11.03 10.35 -5.18
C VAL A 60 -10.39 9.02 -4.80
N GLY A 61 -9.62 9.03 -3.72
CA GLY A 61 -8.93 7.84 -3.21
C GLY A 61 -9.35 7.49 -1.79
N ALA A 62 -9.23 6.22 -1.43
CA ALA A 62 -9.34 5.76 -0.05
C ALA A 62 -8.05 6.10 0.71
N ALA A 63 -8.16 6.94 1.73
CA ALA A 63 -7.05 7.47 2.49
C ALA A 63 -7.07 6.95 3.93
N VAL A 64 -5.91 6.49 4.43
CA VAL A 64 -5.74 6.11 5.83
C VAL A 64 -4.61 6.91 6.46
N LYS A 65 -4.88 7.47 7.63
CA LYS A 65 -3.91 8.20 8.44
C LYS A 65 -3.13 7.24 9.33
N PHE A 66 -1.82 7.27 9.28
CA PHE A 66 -0.95 6.50 10.17
C PHE A 66 -0.08 7.41 11.02
N THR A 67 0.38 6.88 12.16
CA THR A 67 1.42 7.48 13.00
C THR A 67 2.60 6.52 13.08
N PRO A 68 3.82 6.91 12.67
CA PRO A 68 4.97 6.03 12.75
C PRO A 68 5.29 5.70 14.22
N PRO A 69 5.81 4.50 14.53
CA PRO A 69 6.10 4.10 15.91
C PRO A 69 7.21 4.92 16.55
N LYS A 70 8.07 5.54 15.73
CA LYS A 70 9.13 6.47 16.13
C LYS A 70 9.48 7.40 14.95
N PRO A 71 10.02 8.60 15.19
CA PRO A 71 10.63 9.40 14.15
C PRO A 71 11.75 8.62 13.45
N GLY A 72 11.85 8.77 12.13
CA GLY A 72 12.84 8.07 11.33
C GLY A 72 12.44 6.65 10.90
N TRP A 73 11.25 6.17 11.27
CA TRP A 73 10.70 4.90 10.79
C TRP A 73 10.57 4.93 9.26
N LYS A 74 10.99 3.86 8.59
CA LYS A 74 11.02 3.78 7.13
C LYS A 74 9.84 3.00 6.61
N LEU A 75 8.93 3.67 5.91
CA LEU A 75 7.89 3.01 5.12
C LEU A 75 8.53 2.31 3.91
N THR A 76 8.30 1.02 3.76
CA THR A 76 8.85 0.19 2.67
C THR A 76 7.78 -0.50 1.84
N GLY A 77 6.52 -0.48 2.29
CA GLY A 77 5.42 -0.96 1.48
C GLY A 77 4.05 -0.65 2.05
N VAL A 78 3.03 -0.90 1.24
CA VAL A 78 1.62 -0.76 1.60
C VAL A 78 0.92 -2.07 1.32
N GLN A 79 0.22 -2.61 2.32
CA GLN A 79 -0.69 -3.73 2.13
C GLN A 79 -2.07 -3.20 1.76
N VAL A 80 -2.62 -3.70 0.66
CA VAL A 80 -3.96 -3.36 0.16
C VAL A 80 -4.79 -4.64 0.12
N PHE A 81 -5.92 -4.67 0.81
CA PHE A 81 -6.94 -5.70 0.59
C PHE A 81 -7.80 -5.30 -0.59
N GLY A 82 -7.78 -6.09 -1.66
CA GLY A 82 -8.56 -5.77 -2.85
C GLY A 82 -8.84 -6.96 -3.74
N TRP A 83 -9.68 -6.71 -4.75
CA TRP A 83 -10.16 -7.71 -5.68
C TRP A 83 -10.51 -7.10 -7.03
N THR A 84 -10.17 -7.78 -8.12
CA THR A 84 -10.39 -7.29 -9.49
C THR A 84 -11.74 -7.68 -10.07
N GLY A 85 -12.63 -8.28 -9.27
CA GLY A 85 -13.86 -8.89 -9.76
C GLY A 85 -13.63 -10.19 -10.54
N LEU A 86 -12.43 -10.77 -10.47
CA LEU A 86 -12.07 -11.98 -11.21
C LEU A 86 -13.02 -13.13 -10.87
N ASN A 87 -13.75 -13.59 -11.87
CA ASN A 87 -14.61 -14.76 -11.77
C ASN A 87 -13.80 -16.03 -12.06
N ALA A 88 -13.71 -16.93 -11.06
CA ALA A 88 -13.01 -18.21 -11.19
C ALA A 88 -13.52 -19.10 -12.35
N THR A 89 -14.77 -18.89 -12.78
CA THR A 89 -15.44 -19.69 -13.81
C THR A 89 -15.00 -19.31 -15.21
N SER A 90 -14.82 -18.00 -15.49
CA SER A 90 -14.44 -17.53 -16.83
C SER A 90 -12.96 -17.75 -17.14
N LYS A 91 -12.11 -17.95 -16.11
CA LYS A 91 -10.65 -18.11 -16.21
C LYS A 91 -9.94 -16.99 -16.99
N THR A 92 -10.61 -15.88 -17.22
CA THR A 92 -10.10 -14.71 -17.93
C THR A 92 -9.87 -13.60 -16.94
N LEU A 93 -8.63 -13.09 -16.89
CA LEU A 93 -8.32 -11.87 -16.16
C LEU A 93 -9.08 -10.70 -16.80
N PRO A 94 -9.53 -9.71 -16.00
CA PRO A 94 -10.07 -8.48 -16.55
C PRO A 94 -9.00 -7.76 -17.37
N THR A 95 -9.44 -6.89 -18.28
CA THR A 95 -8.52 -6.02 -19.02
C THR A 95 -7.67 -5.23 -18.02
N PRO A 96 -6.32 -5.18 -18.19
CA PRO A 96 -5.47 -4.35 -17.34
C PRO A 96 -5.95 -2.90 -17.31
N GLN A 97 -6.07 -2.37 -16.10
CA GLN A 97 -6.47 -0.99 -15.80
C GLN A 97 -5.62 -0.49 -14.65
N ASP A 98 -5.29 0.80 -14.69
CA ASP A 98 -4.38 1.39 -13.74
C ASP A 98 -5.07 1.68 -12.40
N PHE A 99 -4.35 1.44 -11.31
CA PHE A 99 -4.61 2.04 -10.00
C PHE A 99 -3.53 3.08 -9.68
N LEU A 100 -3.76 3.88 -8.64
CA LEU A 100 -2.79 4.85 -8.12
C LEU A 100 -2.58 4.61 -6.62
N LEU A 101 -1.34 4.66 -6.15
CA LEU A 101 -1.02 4.74 -4.73
C LEU A 101 -0.20 6.01 -4.48
N GLU A 102 -0.57 6.75 -3.44
CA GLU A 102 0.17 7.92 -2.97
C GLU A 102 0.53 7.79 -1.49
N ILE A 103 1.71 8.28 -1.16
CA ILE A 103 2.15 8.53 0.21
C ILE A 103 2.29 10.03 0.39
N ARG A 104 1.67 10.58 1.42
CA ARG A 104 1.72 12.02 1.73
C ARG A 104 2.11 12.26 3.18
N ASP A 105 2.75 13.40 3.47
CA ASP A 105 3.05 13.80 4.84
C ASP A 105 1.80 14.33 5.57
N LYS A 106 1.93 14.67 6.86
CA LYS A 106 0.84 15.22 7.69
C LYS A 106 0.14 16.45 7.09
N ASP A 107 0.84 17.22 6.26
CA ASP A 107 0.36 18.46 5.64
C ASP A 107 -0.17 18.21 4.21
N LEU A 108 -0.35 16.92 3.85
CA LEU A 108 -0.81 16.45 2.54
C LEU A 108 0.15 16.72 1.39
N ASN A 109 1.42 17.04 1.66
CA ASN A 109 2.44 17.13 0.62
C ASN A 109 2.76 15.74 0.09
N LEU A 110 2.86 15.61 -1.24
CA LEU A 110 3.17 14.35 -1.89
C LEU A 110 4.63 13.94 -1.63
N LEU A 111 4.82 12.77 -1.02
CA LEU A 111 6.14 12.18 -0.78
C LEU A 111 6.49 11.14 -1.85
N TYR A 112 5.50 10.35 -2.26
CA TYR A 112 5.67 9.31 -3.27
C TYR A 112 4.35 9.02 -4.00
N ARG A 113 4.47 8.61 -5.26
CA ARG A 113 3.35 8.18 -6.11
C ARG A 113 3.79 7.02 -6.98
N MET A 114 2.95 5.99 -7.08
CA MET A 114 3.08 4.93 -8.08
C MET A 114 1.77 4.75 -8.86
N ILE A 115 1.90 4.42 -10.14
CA ILE A 115 0.82 4.00 -11.04
C ILE A 115 1.23 2.62 -11.54
N ASP A 116 0.32 1.66 -11.44
CA ASP A 116 0.53 0.32 -11.97
C ASP A 116 -0.81 -0.34 -12.31
N THR A 117 -0.79 -1.50 -12.93
CA THR A 117 -1.98 -2.26 -13.31
C THR A 117 -2.38 -3.25 -12.23
N GLN A 118 -3.68 -3.37 -11.99
CA GLN A 118 -4.23 -4.28 -10.97
C GLN A 118 -3.82 -5.74 -11.18
N ASN A 119 -3.67 -6.18 -12.44
CA ASN A 119 -3.30 -7.55 -12.78
C ASN A 119 -1.86 -7.92 -12.43
N ALA A 120 -0.98 -6.96 -12.11
CA ALA A 120 0.36 -7.28 -11.60
C ALA A 120 0.32 -7.83 -10.15
N TYR A 121 -0.77 -7.58 -9.41
CA TYR A 121 -0.87 -7.91 -7.98
C TYR A 121 -2.10 -8.78 -7.64
N PHE A 122 -3.24 -8.54 -8.30
CA PHE A 122 -4.56 -9.04 -7.88
C PHE A 122 -5.18 -10.02 -8.90
N THR A 123 -4.48 -11.11 -9.21
CA THR A 123 -4.93 -12.15 -10.16
C THR A 123 -5.68 -13.32 -9.51
N PHE A 124 -6.26 -13.10 -8.33
CA PHE A 124 -6.86 -14.16 -7.52
C PHE A 124 -8.38 -14.10 -7.56
N PRO A 125 -9.08 -15.25 -7.56
CA PRO A 125 -10.52 -15.29 -7.70
C PRO A 125 -11.27 -14.73 -6.49
N ASN A 126 -10.59 -14.57 -5.35
CA ASN A 126 -11.14 -14.04 -4.11
C ASN A 126 -10.38 -12.77 -3.70
N PRO A 127 -11.01 -11.86 -2.93
CA PRO A 127 -10.32 -10.74 -2.30
C PRO A 127 -9.12 -11.17 -1.49
N ILE A 128 -8.04 -10.40 -1.58
CA ILE A 128 -6.76 -10.77 -0.96
C ILE A 128 -5.95 -9.54 -0.58
N ILE A 129 -5.11 -9.66 0.46
CA ILE A 129 -4.08 -8.67 0.76
C ILE A 129 -2.88 -8.86 -0.16
N ARG A 130 -2.42 -7.78 -0.77
CA ARG A 130 -1.15 -7.71 -1.49
C ARG A 130 -0.28 -6.61 -0.94
N LEU A 131 1.02 -6.87 -0.90
CA LEU A 131 2.04 -5.88 -0.61
C LEU A 131 2.39 -5.16 -1.92
N LEU A 132 2.27 -3.84 -1.91
CA LEU A 132 2.82 -2.93 -2.91
C LEU A 132 4.12 -2.38 -2.32
N GLU A 133 5.25 -2.75 -2.89
CA GLU A 133 6.56 -2.26 -2.44
C GLU A 133 6.74 -0.80 -2.86
N VAL A 134 7.29 0.01 -1.95
CA VAL A 134 7.67 1.40 -2.24
C VAL A 134 9.14 1.61 -1.86
N PRO A 135 9.85 2.57 -2.49
CA PRO A 135 11.17 2.96 -2.02
C PRO A 135 11.11 3.33 -0.53
N ALA A 136 12.16 3.05 0.24
CA ALA A 136 12.16 3.36 1.67
C ALA A 136 11.98 4.87 1.92
N LEU A 137 10.86 5.26 2.54
CA LEU A 137 10.53 6.65 2.87
C LEU A 137 10.64 6.89 4.38
N THR A 138 11.45 7.86 4.80
CA THR A 138 11.60 8.24 6.21
C THR A 138 10.38 9.01 6.71
N MET A 139 9.64 8.44 7.65
CA MET A 139 8.46 9.05 8.29
C MET A 139 8.85 9.65 9.65
N ASN A 140 8.66 10.96 9.79
CA ASN A 140 8.98 11.71 11.01
C ASN A 140 7.75 12.16 11.81
N GLY A 141 6.55 11.97 11.26
CA GLY A 141 5.29 12.32 11.87
C GLY A 141 4.16 11.59 11.15
N ASP A 142 2.92 11.99 11.46
CA ASP A 142 1.75 11.43 10.79
C ASP A 142 1.90 11.49 9.26
N PHE A 143 1.37 10.48 8.59
CA PHE A 143 1.40 10.37 7.14
C PHE A 143 0.13 9.71 6.64
N TRP A 144 -0.11 9.83 5.35
CA TRP A 144 -1.28 9.33 4.66
C TRP A 144 -0.88 8.33 3.60
N VAL A 145 -1.56 7.20 3.58
CA VAL A 145 -1.56 6.26 2.47
C VAL A 145 -2.88 6.42 1.73
N ILE A 146 -2.83 6.67 0.42
CA ILE A 146 -4.02 6.90 -0.39
C ILE A 146 -4.01 5.96 -1.57
N PHE A 147 -5.04 5.13 -1.69
CA PHE A 147 -5.23 4.21 -2.80
C PHE A 147 -6.41 4.64 -3.65
N TYR A 148 -6.19 4.85 -4.94
CA TYR A 148 -7.23 5.17 -5.90
C TYR A 148 -7.46 3.94 -6.76
N ASP A 149 -8.64 3.33 -6.62
CA ASP A 149 -9.00 2.14 -7.38
C ASP A 149 -9.23 2.46 -8.87
N ARG A 150 -9.66 3.69 -9.18
CA ARG A 150 -9.91 4.20 -10.54
C ARG A 150 -10.84 3.29 -11.37
N GLY A 151 -11.71 2.53 -10.71
CA GLY A 151 -12.60 1.54 -11.32
C GLY A 151 -11.92 0.24 -11.75
N SER A 152 -10.60 0.10 -11.55
CA SER A 152 -9.82 -1.08 -11.95
C SER A 152 -10.04 -2.29 -11.05
N MET A 153 -10.40 -2.04 -9.79
CA MET A 153 -10.61 -3.05 -8.75
C MET A 153 -11.49 -2.48 -7.64
N VAL A 154 -11.91 -3.34 -6.71
CA VAL A 154 -12.54 -2.92 -5.45
C VAL A 154 -11.56 -3.11 -4.29
N ILE A 155 -11.68 -2.25 -3.28
CA ILE A 155 -10.93 -2.31 -2.02
C ILE A 155 -11.81 -2.80 -0.88
N GLY A 156 -11.21 -3.38 0.17
CA GLY A 156 -11.94 -3.77 1.37
C GLY A 156 -12.23 -2.61 2.31
N ALA A 157 -13.49 -2.50 2.71
CA ALA A 157 -13.95 -1.67 3.81
C ALA A 157 -14.39 -2.58 4.97
N GLU A 158 -13.75 -2.46 6.13
CA GLU A 158 -14.23 -3.10 7.36
C GLU A 158 -15.34 -2.26 7.99
N MET A 159 -16.46 -2.92 8.23
CA MET A 159 -17.65 -2.35 8.86
C MET A 159 -17.61 -2.56 10.38
N MET A 160 -18.21 -1.63 11.13
CA MET A 160 -18.52 -1.76 12.57
C MET A 160 -17.32 -1.81 13.54
N ASN A 161 -16.15 -1.31 13.15
CA ASN A 161 -14.98 -1.16 14.04
C ASN A 161 -14.16 0.12 13.73
N GLY A 162 -14.82 1.18 13.24
CA GLY A 162 -14.17 2.39 12.77
C GLY A 162 -13.21 3.02 13.79
N THR A 163 -11.96 3.23 13.38
CA THR A 163 -10.95 3.96 14.18
C THR A 163 -11.05 5.47 14.01
N GLY A 164 -11.85 5.94 13.05
CA GLY A 164 -11.93 7.34 12.66
C GLY A 164 -10.73 7.83 11.86
N ARG A 165 -9.86 6.93 11.37
CA ARG A 165 -8.64 7.28 10.62
C ARG A 165 -8.70 7.00 9.12
N SER A 166 -9.86 6.57 8.64
CA SER A 166 -10.14 6.37 7.22
C SER A 166 -10.96 7.52 6.66
N TYR A 167 -10.55 8.02 5.50
CA TYR A 167 -11.09 9.20 4.81
C TYR A 167 -11.21 8.89 3.33
N PHE A 168 -12.01 9.66 2.61
CA PHE A 168 -11.76 9.88 1.20
C PHE A 168 -10.76 11.02 1.04
N PHE A 169 -9.95 11.00 0.00
CA PHE A 169 -9.09 12.11 -0.38
C PHE A 169 -9.46 12.58 -1.77
N ASP A 170 -9.79 13.87 -1.91
CA ASP A 170 -10.05 14.53 -3.18
C ASP A 170 -8.76 15.20 -3.67
N ASN A 171 -8.15 14.59 -4.68
CA ASN A 171 -6.91 15.08 -5.27
C ASN A 171 -7.08 16.38 -6.06
N ARG A 172 -8.30 16.76 -6.47
CA ARG A 172 -8.52 18.05 -7.17
C ARG A 172 -8.34 19.23 -6.22
N ASN A 173 -8.83 19.07 -4.99
CA ASN A 173 -8.79 20.09 -3.96
C ASN A 173 -7.67 19.87 -2.93
N THR A 174 -6.94 18.74 -3.02
CA THR A 174 -5.93 18.31 -2.04
C THR A 174 -6.52 18.33 -0.63
N SER A 175 -7.69 17.71 -0.46
CA SER A 175 -8.45 17.73 0.78
C SER A 175 -8.94 16.35 1.18
N LEU A 176 -9.16 16.18 2.48
CA LEU A 176 -9.76 14.98 3.05
C LEU A 176 -11.26 15.19 3.20
N ILE A 177 -12.05 14.18 2.84
CA ILE A 177 -13.49 14.12 3.01
C ILE A 177 -13.76 12.97 3.98
N GLY A 178 -14.14 13.28 5.21
CA GLY A 178 -14.41 12.26 6.23
C GLY A 178 -14.10 12.69 7.65
N PRO A 179 -14.14 11.77 8.64
CA PRO A 179 -14.01 10.31 8.49
C PRO A 179 -15.06 9.60 7.62
N VAL A 180 -14.70 8.49 6.98
CA VAL A 180 -15.63 7.72 6.12
C VAL A 180 -16.70 7.05 6.96
N GLU A 181 -17.93 7.23 6.53
CA GLU A 181 -19.09 6.53 7.05
C GLU A 181 -19.94 6.01 5.90
N PHE A 182 -20.47 4.79 6.06
CA PHE A 182 -21.45 4.21 5.15
C PHE A 182 -22.81 4.13 5.85
N VAL A 183 -23.88 4.36 5.10
CA VAL A 183 -25.24 4.18 5.60
C VAL A 183 -25.60 2.71 5.50
N SER A 184 -25.97 2.11 6.63
CA SER A 184 -26.53 0.76 6.67
C SER A 184 -27.85 0.72 5.89
N PRO A 185 -28.00 -0.14 4.87
CA PRO A 185 -29.26 -0.26 4.15
C PRO A 185 -30.39 -0.84 5.03
N ASP A 186 -30.04 -1.59 6.09
CA ASP A 186 -31.01 -2.27 6.95
C ASP A 186 -31.52 -1.38 8.09
N THR A 187 -30.65 -0.55 8.67
CA THR A 187 -30.98 0.27 9.84
C THR A 187 -31.04 1.76 9.55
N ASN A 188 -30.52 2.20 8.39
CA ASN A 188 -30.37 3.60 8.00
C ASN A 188 -29.45 4.41 8.95
N ASP A 189 -28.63 3.72 9.75
CA ASP A 189 -27.62 4.34 10.61
C ASP A 189 -26.31 4.58 9.85
N SER A 190 -25.58 5.61 10.24
CA SER A 190 -24.23 5.86 9.78
C SER A 190 -23.24 4.96 10.53
N ILE A 191 -22.42 4.21 9.79
CA ILE A 191 -21.41 3.30 10.34
C ILE A 191 -20.04 3.81 9.91
N THR A 192 -19.17 4.12 10.87
CA THR A 192 -17.77 4.43 10.58
C THR A 192 -17.05 3.22 10.00
N VAL A 193 -16.31 3.44 8.92
CA VAL A 193 -15.64 2.40 8.14
C VAL A 193 -14.13 2.55 8.23
N ASN A 194 -13.41 1.42 8.21
CA ASN A 194 -11.97 1.42 7.99
C ASN A 194 -11.63 0.87 6.60
N TRP A 195 -10.83 1.59 5.84
CA TRP A 195 -10.18 0.99 4.67
C TRP A 195 -9.15 -0.02 5.15
N ILE A 196 -9.12 -1.19 4.51
CA ILE A 196 -8.10 -2.21 4.81
C ILE A 196 -6.85 -1.90 3.97
N LEU A 197 -6.24 -0.75 4.28
CA LEU A 197 -4.92 -0.32 3.84
C LEU A 197 -4.00 -0.36 5.07
N ARG A 198 -2.80 -0.89 4.94
CA ARG A 198 -1.85 -1.02 6.06
C ARG A 198 -0.45 -0.58 5.62
N ALA A 199 0.26 0.13 6.49
CA ALA A 199 1.62 0.60 6.22
C ALA A 199 2.64 -0.43 6.75
N VAL A 200 3.67 -0.74 5.95
CA VAL A 200 4.70 -1.73 6.28
C VAL A 200 6.08 -1.06 6.29
N GLY A 201 6.89 -1.32 7.32
CA GLY A 201 8.18 -0.64 7.48
C GLY A 201 8.94 -0.95 8.78
N GLU A 202 10.02 -0.21 9.04
CA GLU A 202 11.03 -0.47 10.10
C GLU A 202 11.65 0.75 10.80
#